data_AF-A0A0P0GQ56-F1
#
_entry.id   AF-A0A0P0GQ56-F1
#
_cell.length_a   1.000
_cell.length_b   1.000
_cell.length_c   1.000
_cell.angle_alpha   90.00
_cell.angle_beta   90.00
_cell.angle_gamma   90.00
#
_symmetry.space_group_name_H-M   'P 1'
#
loop_
_entity.id
_entity.type
_entity.pdbx_description
1 polymer ?
#
loop_
_entity_poly.entity_id
_entity_poly.type
_entity_poly.pdbx_seq_one_letter_code
_entity_poly.pdbx_strand_id
1 'polypeptide(L)' 'MKSNVAYSNPYELREELQQIADSLNLPLNDERVGLTWTGSGKSFTPQVYKEVLEPLYFRKGQKKDTSCESSS' A
#
# COMPACT_ATOMS: atom_id res chain seq x y z
N MET A 1 -5.70 -22.51 14.15
CA MET A 1 -4.33 -22.07 13.82
C MET A 1 -4.45 -20.88 12.89
N LYS A 2 -4.08 -19.66 13.31
CA LYS A 2 -3.97 -18.54 12.37
C LYS A 2 -2.70 -18.79 11.57
N SER A 3 -2.83 -19.23 10.32
CA SER A 3 -1.69 -19.31 9.42
C SER A 3 -1.16 -17.89 9.23
N ASN A 4 -0.05 -17.56 9.89
CA ASN A 4 0.72 -16.34 9.63
C ASN A 4 1.35 -16.49 8.24
N VAL A 5 0.55 -16.36 7.19
CA VAL A 5 1.07 -16.26 5.83
C VAL A 5 1.70 -14.88 5.72
N ALA A 6 3.02 -14.85 5.90
CA ALA A 6 3.80 -13.67 5.63
C ALA A 6 4.13 -13.65 4.13
N TYR A 7 3.77 -12.57 3.44
CA TYR A 7 4.15 -12.39 2.05
C TYR A 7 5.66 -12.25 1.98
N SER A 8 6.32 -13.23 1.37
CA SER A 8 7.75 -13.21 1.06
C SER A 8 8.03 -12.97 -0.42
N ASN A 9 7.00 -13.11 -1.27
CA ASN A 9 7.11 -12.87 -2.71
C ASN A 9 6.49 -11.51 -3.06
N PRO A 10 7.26 -10.56 -3.64
CA PRO A 10 6.75 -9.25 -4.02
C PRO A 10 5.69 -9.32 -5.14
N TYR A 11 5.73 -10.33 -6.01
CA TYR A 11 4.75 -10.49 -7.09
C TYR A 11 3.36 -10.83 -6.56
N GLU A 12 3.27 -11.78 -5.62
CA GLU A 12 2.01 -12.20 -4.99
C GLU A 12 1.34 -11.03 -4.26
N LEU A 13 2.12 -10.21 -3.54
CA LEU A 13 1.57 -9.02 -2.89
C LEU A 13 1.03 -8.03 -3.92
N ARG A 14 1.78 -7.79 -5.00
CA ARG A 14 1.39 -6.80 -6.02
C ARG A 14 0.11 -7.21 -6.74
N GLU A 15 -0.05 -8.49 -7.06
CA GLU A 15 -1.28 -9.01 -7.66
C GLU A 15 -2.49 -8.82 -6.73
N GLU A 16 -2.32 -9.08 -5.43
CA GLU A 16 -3.40 -8.87 -4.47
C GLU A 16 -3.76 -7.39 -4.30
N LEU A 17 -2.76 -6.51 -4.23
CA LEU A 17 -3.00 -5.07 -4.19
C LEU A 17 -3.72 -4.60 -5.47
N GLN A 18 -3.40 -5.17 -6.63
CA GLN A 18 -4.10 -4.88 -7.89
C GLN A 18 -5.57 -5.31 -7.83
N GLN A 19 -5.87 -6.51 -7.30
CA GLN A 19 -7.25 -6.95 -7.12
C GLN A 19 -8.06 -6.05 -6.19
N ILE A 20 -7.44 -5.55 -5.12
CA ILE A 20 -8.06 -4.58 -4.21
C ILE A 20 -8.29 -3.25 -4.94
N ALA A 21 -7.30 -2.76 -5.68
CA ALA A 21 -7.40 -1.54 -6.46
C ALA A 21 -8.56 -1.63 -7.49
N ASP A 22 -8.63 -2.73 -8.23
CA ASP A 22 -9.69 -3.00 -9.20
C ASP A 22 -11.07 -3.07 -8.53
N SER A 23 -11.16 -3.74 -7.37
CA SER A 23 -12.42 -3.86 -6.61
C SER A 23 -12.91 -2.52 -6.07
N LEU A 24 -12.00 -1.62 -5.73
CA LEU A 24 -12.31 -0.27 -5.25
C LEU A 24 -12.44 0.75 -6.39
N ASN A 25 -12.12 0.35 -7.62
CA ASN A 25 -11.97 1.23 -8.78
C ASN A 25 -11.01 2.41 -8.50
N LEU A 26 -9.88 2.10 -7.87
CA LEU A 26 -8.83 3.04 -7.48
C LEU A 26 -7.50 2.70 -8.16
N PRO A 27 -6.59 3.66 -8.33
CA PRO A 27 -5.24 3.36 -8.79
C PRO A 27 -4.45 2.61 -7.71
N LEU A 28 -3.55 1.71 -8.14
CA LEU A 28 -2.76 0.85 -7.24
C LEU A 28 -1.96 1.61 -6.17
N ASN A 29 -1.53 2.84 -6.48
CA ASN A 29 -0.75 3.70 -5.59
C ASN A 29 -1.62 4.56 -4.64
N ASP A 30 -2.96 4.42 -4.67
CA ASP A 30 -3.85 5.09 -3.75
C ASP A 30 -3.70 4.51 -2.33
N GLU A 31 -3.56 5.37 -1.33
CA GLU A 31 -3.36 4.96 0.07
C GLU A 31 -4.46 4.02 0.58
N ARG A 32 -5.69 4.14 0.07
CA ARG A 32 -6.84 3.31 0.48
C ARG A 32 -6.65 1.85 0.10
N VAL A 33 -5.91 1.57 -0.97
CA VAL A 33 -5.55 0.20 -1.39
C VAL A 33 -4.64 -0.43 -0.33
N GLY A 34 -3.58 0.28 0.06
CA GLY A 34 -2.65 -0.18 1.11
C GLY A 34 -3.31 -0.32 2.48
N LEU A 35 -4.21 0.61 2.85
CA LEU A 35 -4.98 0.54 4.09
C LEU A 35 -5.94 -0.65 4.13
N THR A 36 -6.63 -0.92 3.01
CA THR A 36 -7.53 -2.08 2.90
C THR A 36 -6.76 -3.39 3.05
N TRP A 37 -5.59 -3.48 2.41
CA TRP A 37 -4.75 -4.66 2.51
C TRP A 37 -4.20 -4.88 3.93
N THR A 38 -3.63 -3.84 4.56
CA THR A 38 -3.11 -3.91 5.94
C THR A 38 -4.21 -4.20 6.98
N GLY A 39 -5.43 -3.72 6.76
CA GLY A 39 -6.59 -4.01 7.61
C GLY A 39 -7.03 -5.48 7.62
N SER A 40 -6.57 -6.29 6.66
CA SER A 40 -6.91 -7.72 6.58
C SER A 40 -6.11 -8.61 7.56
N GLY A 41 -5.20 -8.04 8.36
CA GLY A 41 -4.42 -8.76 9.36
C GLY A 41 -3.32 -9.66 8.78
N LYS A 42 -2.93 -9.43 7.52
CA LYS A 42 -1.83 -10.11 6.83
C LYS A 42 -0.47 -9.52 7.22
N SER A 43 0.58 -10.32 7.09
CA SER A 43 1.95 -9.93 7.42
C SER A 43 2.83 -9.96 6.16
N PHE A 44 3.95 -9.25 6.16
CA PHE A 44 4.89 -9.22 5.04
C PHE A 44 6.34 -9.17 5.54
N THR A 45 7.27 -9.65 4.72
CA THR A 45 8.70 -9.53 5.05
C THR A 45 9.20 -8.10 4.78
N PRO A 46 10.29 -7.67 5.45
CA PRO A 46 10.90 -6.36 5.18
C PRO A 46 11.34 -6.17 3.71
N GLN A 47 11.63 -7.26 3.00
CA GLN A 47 11.95 -7.23 1.57
C GLN A 47 10.75 -6.75 0.76
N VAL A 48 9.60 -7.38 0.96
CA VAL A 48 8.36 -7.04 0.25
C VAL A 48 7.93 -5.60 0.54
N TYR A 49 8.15 -5.10 1.75
CA TYR A 49 7.96 -3.68 2.05
C TYR A 49 8.77 -2.77 1.13
N LYS A 50 10.08 -3.01 1.01
CA LYS A 50 10.98 -2.16 0.21
C LYS A 50 10.70 -2.26 -1.29
N GLU A 51 10.33 -3.44 -1.77
CA GLU A 51 10.14 -3.68 -3.20
C GLU A 51 8.74 -3.26 -3.71
N VAL A 52 7.72 -3.30 -2.85
CA VAL A 52 6.32 -3.09 -3.25
C VAL A 52 5.68 -1.91 -2.51
N LEU A 53 5.59 -1.97 -1.18
CA LEU A 53 4.81 -1.01 -0.40
C LEU A 53 5.47 0.38 -0.38
N GLU A 54 6.78 0.45 -0.15
CA GLU A 54 7.55 1.69 -0.09
C GLU A 54 7.46 2.50 -1.40
N PRO A 55 7.71 1.94 -2.60
CA PRO A 55 7.61 2.70 -3.84
C PRO A 55 6.17 3.07 -4.24
N LEU A 56 5.16 2.29 -3.83
CA LEU A 56 3.76 2.55 -4.14
C LEU A 56 3.16 3.63 -3.25
N TYR A 57 3.35 3.53 -1.93
CA TYR A 57 2.61 4.34 -0.96
C TYR A 57 3.48 5.35 -0.20
N PHE A 58 4.80 5.14 -0.12
CA PHE A 58 5.71 5.97 0.68
C PHE A 58 6.76 6.70 -0.17
N ARG A 59 6.46 6.94 -1.46
CA ARG A 59 7.38 7.59 -2.39
C ARG A 59 7.76 8.99 -1.87
N LYS A 60 9.03 9.15 -1.47
CA LYS A 60 9.67 10.43 -1.13
C LYS A 60 9.66 11.33 -2.36
N GLY A 61 8.63 12.15 -2.49
CA GLY A 61 8.40 12.95 -3.70
C GLY A 61 6.97 13.44 -3.87
N GLN A 62 6.03 13.00 -3.02
CA GLN A 62 4.81 13.77 -2.81
C GLN A 62 5.25 15.13 -2.24
N LYS A 63 5.42 16.10 -3.14
CA LYS A 63 5.32 17.51 -2.77
C LYS A 63 4.00 17.62 -2.05
N LYS A 64 4.11 17.80 -0.74
CA LYS A 64 2.99 18.14 0.11
C LYS A 64 2.60 19.56 -0.29
N ASP A 65 1.92 19.70 -1.43
CA ASP A 65 1.13 20.88 -1.77
C ASP A 65 -0.13 20.86 -0.86
N THR A 66 0.07 20.69 0.44
CA THR A 66 -0.87 21.19 1.42
C THR A 66 -0.48 22.65 1.61
N SER A 67 -0.81 23.48 0.61
CA SER A 67 -0.97 24.90 0.83
C SER A 67 -2.18 25.05 1.75
N CYS A 68 -1.94 24.93 3.06
CA CYS A 68 -2.82 25.58 4.01
C CYS A 68 -2.57 27.08 3.83
N GLU A 69 -3.24 27.68 2.85
CA GLU A 69 -3.52 29.12 2.89
C GLU A 69 -4.36 29.34 4.15
N SER A 70 -3.67 29.59 5.27
CA SER A 70 -4.30 30.20 6.42
C SER A 70 -4.50 31.65 6.02
N SER A 71 -5.67 31.99 5.48
CA SER A 71 -6.09 33.39 5.39
C SER A 71 -6.23 33.88 6.84
N SER A 72 -5.38 34.82 7.24
CA SER A 72 -5.56 35.66 8.43
C SER A 72 -5.65 37.11 7.97
#